data_AF-A0AAN0KGI7-F1
#
_entry.id   AF-A0AAN0KGI7-F1
#
_cell.length_a   1.000
_cell.length_b   1.000
_cell.length_c   1.000
_cell.angle_alpha   90.00
_cell.angle_beta   90.00
_cell.angle_gamma   90.00
#
_symmetry.space_group_name_H-M   'P 1'
#
loop_
_entity.id
_entity.type
_entity.pdbx_description
1 polymer ?
#
loop_
_entity_poly.entity_id
_entity_poly.type
_entity_poly.pdbx_seq_one_letter_code
_entity_poly.pdbx_strand_id
1 'polypeptide(L)' 'MVGTACERILKGLVEHIFPYIGKRPIADLRTKDLLPPIKAVERSGRLEVATRLKQRVTAIMTYAVQNG' A
#
# COMPACT_ATOMS: atom_id res chain seq x y z
N MET A 1 -26.10 -5.39 -8.54
CA MET A 1 -24.72 -5.74 -8.96
C MET A 1 -23.79 -5.47 -7.78
N VAL A 2 -23.62 -6.48 -6.90
CA VAL A 2 -22.82 -6.35 -5.68
C VAL A 2 -21.45 -6.93 -6.00
N GLY A 3 -20.52 -6.06 -6.42
CA GLY A 3 -19.12 -6.44 -6.65
C GLY A 3 -18.51 -6.98 -5.36
N THR A 4 -18.08 -8.22 -5.42
CA THR A 4 -17.48 -9.03 -4.34
C THR A 4 -16.31 -8.28 -3.69
N ALA A 5 -16.12 -8.47 -2.37
CA ALA A 5 -15.16 -7.72 -1.54
C ALA A 5 -13.74 -7.56 -2.13
N CYS A 6 -13.30 -8.53 -2.93
CA CYS A 6 -12.02 -8.51 -3.66
C CYS A 6 -11.89 -7.32 -4.62
N GLU A 7 -12.97 -6.92 -5.28
CA GLU A 7 -12.96 -5.86 -6.30
C GLU A 7 -12.74 -4.48 -5.66
N ARG A 8 -13.32 -4.26 -4.48
CA ARG A 8 -13.05 -3.07 -3.66
C ARG A 8 -11.61 -2.99 -3.17
N ILE A 9 -11.04 -4.14 -2.80
CA ILE A 9 -9.65 -4.23 -2.34
C ILE A 9 -8.70 -3.90 -3.48
N LEU A 10 -8.93 -4.48 -4.66
CA LEU A 10 -8.14 -4.23 -5.86
C LEU A 10 -8.24 -2.75 -6.28
N LYS A 11 -9.44 -2.17 -6.26
CA LYS A 11 -9.64 -0.77 -6.62
C LYS A 11 -8.85 0.19 -5.73
N GLY A 12 -8.85 -0.05 -4.41
CA GLY A 12 -8.04 0.72 -3.47
C GLY A 12 -6.52 0.56 -3.69
N LEU A 13 -6.05 -0.62 -4.10
CA LEU A 13 -4.66 -0.83 -4.50
C LEU A 13 -4.31 -0.06 -5.77
N VAL A 14 -5.17 -0.11 -6.79
CA VAL A 14 -4.96 0.60 -8.06
C VAL A 14 -5.00 2.12 -7.87
N GLU A 15 -5.90 2.64 -7.04
CA GLU A 15 -6.05 4.09 -6.81
C GLU A 15 -4.97 4.67 -5.90
N HIS A 16 -4.50 3.93 -4.89
CA HIS A 16 -3.64 4.50 -3.84
C HIS A 16 -2.22 3.94 -3.80
N ILE A 17 -1.99 2.74 -4.32
CA ILE A 17 -0.70 2.06 -4.21
C ILE A 17 0.00 2.05 -5.59
N PHE A 18 -0.67 1.60 -6.64
CA PHE A 18 -0.09 1.53 -7.99
C PHE A 18 0.40 2.86 -8.59
N PRO A 19 -0.15 4.05 -8.29
CA PRO A 19 0.40 5.30 -8.82
C PRO A 19 1.80 5.62 -8.28
N TYR A 20 2.08 5.14 -7.06
CA TYR A 20 3.34 5.40 -6.35
C TYR A 20 4.36 4.28 -6.55
N ILE A 21 3.92 3.03 -6.61
CA ILE A 21 4.82 1.87 -6.71
C ILE A 21 4.68 1.04 -7.98
N GLY A 22 3.60 1.20 -8.75
CA GLY A 22 3.33 0.38 -9.94
C GLY A 22 4.24 0.66 -11.14
N LYS A 23 5.03 1.74 -11.09
CA LYS A 23 6.02 2.08 -12.13
C LYS A 23 7.44 1.61 -11.81
N ARG A 24 7.68 1.05 -10.62
CA ARG A 24 9.00 0.57 -10.19
C ARG A 24 8.95 -0.92 -9.88
N PRO A 25 10.00 -1.68 -10.24
CA PRO A 25 10.07 -3.08 -9.85
C PRO A 25 10.06 -3.18 -8.32
N ILE A 26 9.37 -4.20 -7.79
CA ILE A 26 9.24 -4.39 -6.34
C ILE A 26 10.59 -4.52 -5.63
N ALA A 27 11.61 -5.02 -6.33
CA ALA A 27 13.00 -5.10 -5.88
C ALA A 27 13.66 -3.73 -5.63
N ASP A 28 13.19 -2.68 -6.29
CA ASP A 28 13.71 -1.30 -6.13
C ASP A 28 12.87 -0.48 -5.14
N LEU A 29 11.71 -1.00 -4.74
CA LEU A 29 10.87 -0.36 -3.74
C LEU A 29 11.56 -0.45 -2.39
N ARG A 30 11.72 0.70 -1.75
CA ARG A 30 12.22 0.77 -0.37
C ARG A 30 11.14 1.32 0.53
N THR A 31 11.21 0.97 1.80
CA THR A 31 10.29 1.45 2.84
C THR A 31 10.14 2.98 2.83
N LYS A 32 11.21 3.70 2.44
CA LYS A 32 11.23 5.16 2.27
C LYS A 32 10.31 5.69 1.15
N ASP A 33 10.02 4.92 0.11
CA ASP A 33 9.13 5.31 -0.98
C ASP A 33 7.65 5.09 -0.59
N LEU A 34 7.41 4.24 0.41
CA LEU A 34 6.08 3.89 0.93
C LEU A 34 5.68 4.70 2.17
N LEU A 35 6.64 5.37 2.82
CA LEU A 35 6.43 6.28 3.93
C LEU A 35 5.63 7.56 3.58
N PRO A 36 5.86 8.23 2.43
CA PRO A 36 5.13 9.44 2.04
C PRO A 36 3.60 9.27 2.00
N PRO A 37 3.02 8.23 1.34
CA PRO A 37 1.56 8.05 1.34
C PRO A 37 1.01 7.70 2.72
N ILE A 38 1.72 6.93 3.54
CA ILE A 38 1.30 6.64 4.93
C ILE A 38 1.26 7.93 5.76
N LYS A 39 2.31 8.75 5.69
CA LYS A 39 2.38 10.03 6.39
C LYS A 39 1.30 11.02 5.94
N ALA A 40 0.90 10.99 4.67
CA ALA A 40 -0.22 11.80 4.18
C ALA A 40 -1.54 11.41 4.85
N VAL A 41 -1.77 10.12 5.07
CA VAL A 41 -2.96 9.63 5.79
C VAL A 41 -2.91 9.96 7.28
N GLU A 42 -1.73 9.81 7.93
CA GLU A 42 -1.52 10.20 9.33
C GLU A 42 -1.80 11.69 9.56
N ARG A 43 -1.31 12.56 8.67
CA ARG A 43 -1.56 14.01 8.73
C ARG A 43 -3.03 14.38 8.56
N SER A 44 -3.84 13.52 7.94
CA SER A 44 -5.28 13.74 7.83
C SER A 44 -6.07 13.39 9.10
N GLY A 45 -5.39 12.96 10.18
CA GLY A 45 -6.00 12.56 11.45
C GLY A 45 -6.55 11.13 11.46
N ARG A 46 -6.41 10.39 10.35
CA ARG A 46 -6.95 9.03 10.19
C ARG A 46 -5.91 7.96 10.61
N LEU A 47 -5.57 7.96 11.89
CA LEU A 47 -4.49 7.12 12.45
C LEU A 47 -4.74 5.61 12.30
N GLU A 48 -5.98 5.14 12.47
CA GLU A 48 -6.33 3.73 12.22
C GLU A 48 -6.12 3.33 10.76
N VAL A 49 -6.51 4.19 9.82
CA VAL A 49 -6.34 3.93 8.38
C VAL A 49 -4.86 3.89 8.04
N ALA A 50 -4.07 4.84 8.55
CA ALA A 50 -2.62 4.85 8.37
C ALA A 50 -1.96 3.58 8.93
N THR A 51 -2.38 3.13 10.11
CA THR A 51 -1.85 1.92 10.76
C THR A 51 -2.13 0.68 9.91
N ARG A 52 -3.36 0.52 9.42
CA ARG A 52 -3.74 -0.59 8.52
C ARG A 52 -2.98 -0.52 7.19
N LEU A 53 -2.79 0.68 6.65
CA LEU A 53 -2.02 0.88 5.41
C LEU A 53 -0.57 0.44 5.63
N LYS A 54 0.05 0.87 6.73
CA LYS A 54 1.42 0.51 7.11
C LYS A 54 1.58 -1.00 7.26
N GLN A 55 0.66 -1.68 7.96
CA GLN A 55 0.72 -3.13 8.11
C GLN A 55 0.67 -3.88 6.77
N ARG A 56 -0.24 -3.49 5.86
CA ARG A 56 -0.36 -4.12 4.54
C ARG A 56 0.90 -3.91 3.70
N VAL A 57 1.39 -2.68 3.69
CA VAL A 57 2.62 -2.31 2.98
C VAL A 57 3.81 -3.12 3.51
N THR A 58 3.97 -3.19 4.84
CA THR A 58 5.03 -4.00 5.46
C THR A 58 4.90 -5.48 5.09
N ALA A 59 3.70 -6.06 5.13
CA ALA A 59 3.49 -7.46 4.77
C ALA A 59 3.88 -7.75 3.31
N ILE A 60 3.49 -6.87 2.38
CA ILE A 60 3.85 -6.98 0.96
C ILE A 60 5.38 -6.88 0.77
N MET A 61 6.02 -5.92 1.44
CA MET A 61 7.47 -5.73 1.36
C MET A 61 8.24 -6.92 1.96
N THR A 62 7.82 -7.42 3.12
CA THR A 62 8.44 -8.60 3.75
C THR A 62 8.31 -9.82 2.85
N TYR A 63 7.13 -10.04 2.25
CA TYR A 63 6.93 -11.13 1.30
C TYR A 63 7.84 -11.00 0.07
N ALA A 64 7.94 -9.79 -0.48
CA ALA A 64 8.80 -9.51 -1.64
C ALA A 64 10.29 -9.72 -1.34
N VAL A 65 10.76 -9.36 -0.14
CA VAL A 65 12.16 -9.60 0.29
C VAL A 65 12.43 -11.09 0.54
N GLN A 66 11.43 -11.84 1.00
CA GLN A 66 11.58 -13.29 1.27
C GLN A 66 11.48 -14.17 0.02
N ASN A 67 10.76 -13.72 -1.02
CA ASN A 67 10.50 -14.50 -2.23
C ASN A 67 11.18 -13.91 -3.49
N GLY A 68 11.90 -12.80 -3.34
CA GLY A 68 12.58 -12.08 -4.42
C GLY A 68 14.09 -12.24 -4.40
#